data_AF-A0A0G4MRU2-F1
#
_entry.id   AF-A0A0G4MRU2-F1
#
_cell.length_a   1.000
_cell.length_b   1.000
_cell.length_c   1.000
_cell.angle_alpha   90.00
_cell.angle_beta   90.00
_cell.angle_gamma   90.00
#
_symmetry.space_group_name_H-M   'P 1'
#
loop_
_entity.id
_entity.type
_entity.pdbx_description
1 polymer ?
#
loop_
_entity_poly.entity_id
_entity_poly.type
_entity_poly.pdbx_seq_one_letter_code
_entity_poly.pdbx_strand_id
1 'polypeptide(L)'
;MSRMGHRSRSASTSEEREPHFSRFTGPAGLVALRIPKHFLEAVYGITIRTRALEEGGAGKPTASELLRAYARARGYQTQGLGQPDESRAARYILKDYVAGKLLFCQPPPNTIDAKEFNSELYDDEHLPEHRRGHLVPVMEDLSIAGDDESTMASEFVALPAGDRTEADGPLVEAPDIVRLEDGTYVLFFSSWCYASDKYNIKYAVSRRVEGPYIRSLRPLLQTGDYGLKSPGGATSIINGGQMVFHANCDKGRCLYATRYAVLGLDAII
;
A
#
# COMPACT_ATOMS: atom_id res chain seq x y z
N MET A 1 43.96 -30.45 -54.05
CA MET A 1 43.00 -31.03 -53.09
C MET A 1 42.86 -30.07 -51.90
N SER A 2 42.00 -29.06 -52.04
CA SER A 2 41.77 -28.03 -51.01
C SER A 2 40.86 -28.57 -49.91
N ARG A 3 41.31 -28.51 -48.66
CA ARG A 3 40.50 -28.83 -47.48
C ARG A 3 39.66 -27.61 -47.10
N MET A 4 38.34 -27.77 -47.21
CA MET A 4 37.32 -26.80 -46.82
C MET A 4 37.21 -26.80 -45.28
N GLY A 5 37.68 -25.74 -44.63
CA GLY A 5 37.52 -25.54 -43.19
C GLY A 5 36.17 -24.87 -42.91
N HIS A 6 35.22 -25.60 -42.33
CA HIS A 6 34.00 -25.03 -41.75
C HIS A 6 34.36 -24.25 -40.48
N ARG A 7 34.27 -22.92 -40.55
CA ARG A 7 34.19 -22.06 -39.35
C ARG A 7 32.73 -21.94 -38.96
N SER A 8 32.34 -22.64 -37.89
CA SER A 8 31.10 -22.37 -37.16
C SER A 8 31.20 -20.98 -36.51
N ARG A 9 30.44 -20.02 -37.03
CA ARG A 9 30.21 -18.74 -36.36
C ARG A 9 29.16 -18.99 -35.28
N SER A 10 29.59 -18.98 -34.01
CA SER A 10 28.68 -18.87 -32.87
C SER A 10 28.06 -17.47 -32.91
N ALA A 11 26.78 -17.38 -33.26
CA ALA A 11 25.99 -16.20 -33.08
C ALA A 11 25.81 -15.97 -31.57
N SER A 12 26.55 -15.02 -31.01
CA SER A 12 26.25 -14.46 -29.69
C SER A 12 24.99 -13.61 -29.86
N THR A 13 23.83 -14.20 -29.66
CA THR A 13 22.61 -13.44 -29.44
C THR A 13 22.82 -12.60 -28.18
N SER A 14 22.95 -11.29 -28.37
CA SER A 14 22.78 -10.30 -27.32
C SER A 14 21.40 -10.52 -26.74
N GLU A 15 21.37 -11.20 -25.60
CA GLU A 15 20.20 -11.36 -24.76
C GLU A 15 19.79 -9.96 -24.32
N GLU A 16 18.89 -9.35 -25.09
CA GLU A 16 18.14 -8.18 -24.66
C GLU A 16 17.45 -8.61 -23.37
N ARG A 17 18.04 -8.26 -22.23
CA ARG A 17 17.43 -8.50 -20.92
C ARG A 17 16.08 -7.82 -20.95
N GLU A 18 15.01 -8.63 -21.00
CA GLU A 18 13.69 -8.16 -20.64
C GLU A 18 13.83 -7.40 -19.31
N PRO A 19 13.27 -6.18 -19.20
CA PRO A 19 13.42 -5.40 -17.98
C PRO A 19 12.84 -6.22 -16.84
N HIS A 20 13.72 -6.63 -15.92
CA HIS A 20 13.37 -7.34 -14.70
C HIS A 20 12.22 -6.55 -14.04
N PHE A 21 11.00 -7.07 -14.13
CA PHE A 21 9.82 -6.43 -13.56
C PHE A 21 9.92 -6.61 -12.05
N SER A 22 10.65 -5.69 -11.41
CA SER A 22 10.76 -5.72 -9.98
C SER A 22 9.35 -5.57 -9.40
N ARG A 23 8.97 -6.44 -8.47
CA ARG A 23 7.58 -6.53 -7.95
C ARG A 23 7.01 -5.20 -7.44
N PHE A 24 7.88 -4.25 -7.08
CA PHE A 24 7.49 -2.96 -6.56
C PHE A 24 7.34 -1.85 -7.62
N THR A 25 7.90 -1.98 -8.83
CA THR A 25 7.92 -0.90 -9.82
C THR A 25 6.54 -0.62 -10.40
N GLY A 26 5.74 -1.65 -10.67
CA GLY A 26 4.37 -1.50 -11.17
C GLY A 26 3.47 -0.72 -10.18
N PRO A 27 3.31 -1.19 -8.93
CA PRO A 27 2.51 -0.49 -7.93
C PRO A 27 3.03 0.93 -7.61
N ALA A 28 4.35 1.11 -7.44
CA ALA A 28 4.92 2.43 -7.19
C ALA A 28 4.76 3.38 -8.40
N GLY A 29 4.76 2.84 -9.62
CA GLY A 29 4.49 3.59 -10.84
C GLY A 29 3.06 4.12 -10.90
N LEU A 30 2.08 3.36 -10.42
CA LEU A 30 0.70 3.85 -10.31
C LEU A 30 0.58 5.01 -9.32
N VAL A 31 1.27 4.94 -8.17
CA VAL A 31 1.29 6.05 -7.20
C VAL A 31 1.90 7.30 -7.84
N ALA A 32 3.06 7.16 -8.50
CA ALA A 32 3.74 8.27 -9.16
C ALA A 32 2.92 8.88 -10.32
N LEU A 33 2.07 8.07 -10.98
CA LEU A 33 1.18 8.54 -12.04
C LEU A 33 -0.06 9.28 -11.49
N ARG A 34 -0.58 8.85 -10.35
CA ARG A 34 -1.85 9.34 -9.76
C ARG A 34 -1.66 10.59 -8.92
N ILE A 35 -0.60 10.63 -8.11
CA ILE A 35 -0.36 11.71 -7.16
C ILE A 35 0.53 12.77 -7.81
N PRO A 36 0.18 14.06 -7.77
CA PRO A 36 1.01 15.13 -8.32
C PRO A 36 2.41 15.20 -7.69
N LYS A 37 3.41 15.53 -8.51
CA LYS A 37 4.81 15.67 -8.08
C LYS A 37 4.98 16.62 -6.88
N HIS A 38 4.40 17.82 -6.97
CA HIS A 38 4.53 18.84 -5.93
C HIS A 38 4.02 18.32 -4.57
N PHE A 39 2.93 17.57 -4.57
CA PHE A 39 2.35 17.00 -3.35
C PHE A 39 3.25 15.89 -2.78
N LEU A 40 3.82 15.02 -3.63
CA LEU A 40 4.79 14.01 -3.18
C LEU A 40 6.04 14.65 -2.55
N GLU A 41 6.55 15.73 -3.16
CA GLU A 41 7.69 16.48 -2.64
C GLU A 41 7.38 17.13 -1.29
N ALA A 42 6.20 17.73 -1.15
CA ALA A 42 5.73 18.36 0.08
C ALA A 42 5.49 17.35 1.21
N VAL A 43 4.76 16.26 0.94
CA VAL A 43 4.44 15.21 1.93
C VAL A 43 5.70 14.55 2.48
N TYR A 44 6.67 14.24 1.61
CA TYR A 44 7.86 13.49 2.02
C TYR A 44 9.08 14.35 2.35
N GLY A 45 9.06 15.64 2.01
CA GLY A 45 10.22 16.53 2.14
C GLY A 45 11.36 16.10 1.22
N ILE A 46 11.05 15.75 -0.02
CA ILE A 46 12.02 15.26 -1.01
C ILE A 46 11.95 16.11 -2.27
N THR A 47 13.02 16.09 -3.07
CA THR A 47 13.03 16.67 -4.42
C THR A 47 13.14 15.55 -5.45
N ILE A 48 12.11 15.38 -6.28
CA ILE A 48 12.04 14.37 -7.32
C ILE A 48 12.57 14.98 -8.61
N ARG A 49 13.77 14.57 -9.02
CA ARG A 49 14.36 14.97 -10.29
C ARG A 49 13.73 14.16 -11.41
N THR A 50 12.79 14.78 -12.12
CA THR A 50 12.13 14.24 -13.31
C THR A 50 12.85 14.71 -14.56
N ARG A 51 13.12 13.82 -15.52
CA ARG A 51 13.63 14.24 -16.84
C ARG A 51 12.60 15.08 -17.58
N ALA A 52 13.04 16.15 -18.23
CA ALA A 52 12.16 17.01 -19.03
C ALA A 52 11.68 16.27 -20.30
N LEU A 53 10.55 16.70 -20.88
CA LEU A 53 10.00 16.13 -22.12
C LEU A 53 11.01 16.18 -23.28
N GLU A 54 11.82 17.23 -23.35
CA GLU A 54 12.86 17.42 -24.37
C GLU A 54 14.02 16.42 -24.25
N GLU A 55 14.24 15.88 -23.05
CA GLU A 55 15.26 14.85 -22.75
C GLU A 55 14.67 13.42 -22.80
N GLY A 56 13.45 13.26 -23.34
CA GLY A 56 12.74 11.98 -23.40
C GLY A 56 12.04 11.57 -22.10
N GLY A 57 11.78 12.51 -21.19
CA GLY A 57 10.98 12.28 -19.98
C GLY A 57 9.48 12.41 -20.21
N ALA A 58 8.65 11.91 -19.29
CA ALA A 58 7.19 11.96 -19.39
C ALA A 58 6.56 13.22 -18.76
N GLY A 59 7.37 14.13 -18.21
CA GLY A 59 6.90 15.28 -17.41
C GLY A 59 6.20 14.90 -16.09
N LYS A 60 6.02 13.61 -15.82
CA LYS A 60 5.49 13.01 -14.60
C LYS A 60 6.59 12.18 -13.95
N PRO A 61 6.64 12.11 -12.60
CA PRO A 61 7.63 11.30 -11.93
C PRO A 61 7.43 9.82 -12.26
N THR A 62 8.53 9.15 -12.57
CA THR A 62 8.54 7.69 -12.71
C THR A 62 8.66 7.03 -11.34
N ALA A 63 8.33 5.73 -11.27
CA ALA A 63 8.52 4.94 -10.06
C ALA A 63 9.96 5.04 -9.54
N SER A 64 10.96 4.88 -10.41
CA SER A 64 12.37 4.86 -9.97
C SER A 64 12.83 6.25 -9.49
N GLU A 65 12.41 7.34 -10.13
CA GLU A 65 12.75 8.70 -9.70
C GLU A 65 12.19 9.00 -8.29
N LEU A 66 10.92 8.66 -8.06
CA LEU A 66 10.26 8.80 -6.75
C LEU A 66 10.97 7.95 -5.68
N LEU A 67 11.16 6.66 -5.97
CA LEU A 67 11.74 5.71 -5.01
C LEU A 67 13.19 6.04 -4.67
N ARG A 68 14.00 6.45 -5.65
CA ARG A 68 15.38 6.87 -5.43
C ARG A 68 15.46 8.16 -4.63
N ALA A 69 14.62 9.15 -4.92
CA ALA A 69 14.57 10.40 -4.17
C ALA A 69 14.21 10.13 -2.70
N TYR A 70 13.18 9.30 -2.46
CA TYR A 70 12.77 8.90 -1.12
C TYR A 70 13.84 8.09 -0.38
N ALA A 71 14.42 7.07 -1.03
CA ALA A 71 15.48 6.25 -0.45
C ALA A 71 16.70 7.08 -0.05
N ARG A 72 17.12 8.04 -0.88
CA ARG A 72 18.24 8.95 -0.56
C ARG A 72 17.94 9.83 0.65
N ALA A 73 16.77 10.47 0.67
CA ALA A 73 16.37 11.33 1.77
C ALA A 73 16.27 10.59 3.11
N ARG A 74 15.98 9.28 3.08
CA ARG A 74 15.87 8.41 4.27
C ARG A 74 17.11 7.57 4.55
N GLY A 75 18.20 7.77 3.80
CA GLY A 75 19.44 7.00 3.98
C GLY A 75 19.31 5.49 3.70
N TYR A 76 18.29 5.07 2.93
CA TYR A 76 18.11 3.67 2.58
C TYR A 76 19.08 3.28 1.48
N GLN A 77 20.00 2.37 1.79
CA GLN A 77 21.03 1.90 0.88
C GLN A 77 21.03 0.38 0.83
N THR A 78 21.32 -0.18 -0.35
CA THR A 78 21.54 -1.62 -0.52
C THR A 78 22.87 -2.04 0.08
N GLN A 79 22.97 -3.30 0.53
CA GLN A 79 24.23 -3.85 1.03
C GLN A 79 25.24 -3.92 -0.12
N GLY A 80 26.41 -3.29 0.07
CA GLY A 80 27.49 -3.24 -0.92
C GLY A 80 27.70 -1.85 -1.49
N LEU A 81 27.17 -1.58 -2.69
CA LEU A 81 27.50 -0.41 -3.53
C LEU A 81 26.87 0.92 -3.09
N GLY A 82 26.24 0.99 -1.91
CA GLY A 82 25.60 2.21 -1.39
C GLY A 82 24.48 2.76 -2.27
N GLN A 83 23.93 1.94 -3.19
CA GLN A 83 22.87 2.37 -4.09
C GLN A 83 21.57 2.55 -3.30
N PRO A 84 20.72 3.53 -3.65
CA PRO A 84 19.46 3.72 -2.95
C PRO A 84 18.58 2.46 -2.99
N ASP A 85 18.09 2.02 -1.83
CA ASP A 85 17.23 0.83 -1.74
C ASP A 85 15.78 1.17 -2.12
N GLU A 86 15.50 1.09 -3.42
CA GLU A 86 14.17 1.32 -4.00
C GLU A 86 13.11 0.33 -3.47
N SER A 87 13.50 -0.92 -3.17
CA SER A 87 12.58 -1.96 -2.67
C SER A 87 12.06 -1.63 -1.28
N ARG A 88 12.96 -1.20 -0.39
CA ARG A 88 12.61 -0.71 0.94
C ARG A 88 11.76 0.55 0.86
N ALA A 89 12.16 1.53 0.05
CA ALA A 89 11.39 2.76 -0.17
C ALA A 89 9.96 2.50 -0.64
N ALA A 90 9.77 1.58 -1.58
CA ALA A 90 8.46 1.29 -2.15
C ALA A 90 7.47 0.77 -1.11
N ARG A 91 7.92 -0.06 -0.15
CA ARG A 91 7.03 -0.58 0.91
C ARG A 91 6.47 0.54 1.78
N TYR A 92 7.28 1.55 2.09
CA TYR A 92 6.83 2.70 2.89
C TYR A 92 5.85 3.58 2.12
N ILE A 93 6.17 3.92 0.86
CA ILE A 93 5.28 4.74 0.03
C ILE A 93 3.94 4.03 -0.24
N LEU A 94 3.98 2.73 -0.55
CA LEU A 94 2.76 1.95 -0.77
C LEU A 94 1.93 1.80 0.50
N LYS A 95 2.58 1.68 1.67
CA LYS A 95 1.90 1.69 2.96
C LYS A 95 1.17 3.03 3.20
N ASP A 96 1.81 4.14 2.91
CA ASP A 96 1.21 5.47 3.05
C ASP A 96 0.06 5.70 2.05
N TYR A 97 0.15 5.12 0.85
CA TYR A 97 -0.93 5.13 -0.14
C TYR A 97 -2.17 4.37 0.34
N VAL A 98 -2.02 3.15 0.86
CA VAL A 98 -3.16 2.36 1.36
C VAL A 98 -3.72 2.91 2.68
N ALA A 99 -2.91 3.61 3.48
CA ALA A 99 -3.35 4.25 4.71
C ALA A 99 -4.11 5.58 4.47
N GLY A 100 -4.21 6.05 3.22
CA GLY A 100 -4.89 7.29 2.87
C GLY A 100 -4.05 8.57 3.06
N LYS A 101 -2.77 8.45 3.42
CA LYS A 101 -1.86 9.60 3.48
C LYS A 101 -1.54 10.16 2.09
N LEU A 102 -1.51 9.29 1.09
CA LEU A 102 -1.52 9.67 -0.32
C LEU A 102 -2.87 9.26 -0.92
N LEU A 103 -3.88 10.13 -0.77
CA LEU A 103 -5.24 9.81 -1.20
C LEU A 103 -5.41 9.98 -2.71
N PHE A 104 -6.12 9.04 -3.32
CA PHE A 104 -6.60 9.12 -4.70
C PHE A 104 -7.92 8.37 -4.80
N CYS A 105 -8.94 9.04 -5.31
CA CYS A 105 -10.26 8.51 -5.54
C CYS A 105 -10.48 8.27 -7.04
N GLN A 106 -10.88 7.05 -7.41
CA GLN A 106 -11.21 6.77 -8.79
C GLN A 106 -12.54 7.48 -9.16
N PRO A 107 -12.58 8.31 -10.21
CA PRO A 107 -13.84 8.94 -10.63
C PRO A 107 -14.83 7.88 -11.13
N PRO A 108 -16.15 8.16 -11.08
CA PRO A 108 -17.14 7.32 -11.72
C PRO A 108 -16.81 7.10 -13.20
N PRO A 109 -17.03 5.90 -13.76
CA PRO A 109 -16.69 5.61 -15.14
C PRO A 109 -17.42 6.57 -16.10
N ASN A 110 -16.71 7.05 -17.13
CA ASN A 110 -17.23 7.91 -18.20
C ASN A 110 -17.75 9.30 -17.76
N THR A 111 -17.21 9.86 -16.66
CA THR A 111 -17.63 11.18 -16.16
C THR A 111 -16.58 12.27 -16.38
N ILE A 112 -15.65 12.40 -15.44
CA ILE A 112 -14.65 13.47 -15.33
C ILE A 112 -13.25 12.85 -15.35
N ASP A 113 -12.26 13.60 -15.82
CA ASP A 113 -10.87 13.17 -15.78
C ASP A 113 -10.39 12.96 -14.33
N ALA A 114 -9.62 11.90 -14.09
CA ALA A 114 -9.18 11.57 -12.73
C ALA A 114 -8.35 12.68 -12.09
N LYS A 115 -7.62 13.49 -12.86
CA LYS A 115 -6.84 14.60 -12.32
C LYS A 115 -7.74 15.74 -11.85
N GLU A 116 -8.80 16.04 -12.60
CA GLU A 116 -9.79 17.06 -12.25
C GLU A 116 -10.56 16.65 -11.00
N PHE A 117 -11.07 15.42 -10.96
CA PHE A 117 -11.83 14.87 -9.83
C PHE A 117 -11.05 14.88 -8.50
N ASN A 118 -9.72 14.71 -8.54
CA ASN A 118 -8.86 14.65 -7.35
C ASN A 118 -8.13 15.96 -7.06
N SER A 119 -8.38 17.04 -7.82
CA SER A 119 -7.58 18.27 -7.71
C SER A 119 -7.62 18.91 -6.32
N GLU A 120 -8.75 18.82 -5.62
CA GLU A 120 -8.96 19.35 -4.26
C GLU A 120 -8.19 18.57 -3.18
N LEU A 121 -7.70 17.36 -3.46
CA LEU A 121 -6.99 16.54 -2.46
C LEU A 121 -5.52 16.93 -2.25
N TYR A 122 -4.99 17.81 -3.11
CA TYR A 122 -3.55 18.06 -3.21
C TYR A 122 -3.17 19.50 -2.85
N ASP A 123 -3.93 20.11 -1.95
CA ASP A 123 -3.64 21.43 -1.39
C ASP A 123 -2.77 21.35 -0.11
N ASP A 124 -2.48 22.51 0.48
CA ASP A 124 -1.72 22.63 1.74
C ASP A 124 -2.45 22.04 2.94
N GLU A 125 -3.78 22.04 2.96
CA GLU A 125 -4.58 21.60 4.11
C GLU A 125 -4.52 20.07 4.28
N HIS A 126 -4.38 19.36 3.16
CA HIS A 126 -4.23 17.90 3.12
C HIS A 126 -2.79 17.43 3.38
N LEU A 127 -1.83 18.34 3.59
CA LEU A 127 -0.51 17.96 4.06
C LEU A 127 -0.54 17.53 5.55
N PRO A 128 0.36 16.61 5.97
CA PRO A 128 0.58 16.33 7.38
C PRO A 128 0.79 17.62 8.17
N GLU A 129 0.26 17.72 9.39
CA GLU A 129 0.24 18.98 10.15
C GLU A 129 1.61 19.67 10.26
N HIS A 130 2.67 18.90 10.51
CA HIS A 130 4.05 19.38 10.58
C HIS A 130 4.65 19.85 9.23
N ARG A 131 3.94 19.63 8.12
CA ARG A 131 4.32 20.01 6.74
C ARG A 131 3.38 21.04 6.14
N ARG A 132 2.32 21.46 6.82
CA ARG A 132 1.44 22.54 6.33
C ARG A 132 2.24 23.84 6.22
N GLY A 133 2.03 24.60 5.14
CA GLY A 133 2.79 25.82 4.85
C GLY A 133 4.15 25.60 4.17
N HIS A 134 4.46 24.37 3.72
CA HIS A 134 5.65 24.07 2.91
C HIS A 134 5.40 24.10 1.39
N LEU A 135 4.18 24.36 0.88
CA LEU A 135 3.96 24.61 -0.55
C LEU A 135 4.36 26.03 -0.99
N VAL A 136 4.86 26.87 -0.08
CA VAL A 136 5.45 28.16 -0.44
C VAL A 136 6.71 27.88 -1.29
N PRO A 137 6.85 28.49 -2.48
CA PRO A 137 7.96 28.19 -3.37
C PRO A 137 9.28 28.47 -2.66
N VAL A 138 10.11 27.44 -2.49
CA VAL A 138 11.51 27.60 -2.11
C VAL A 138 12.27 28.14 -3.34
N MET A 139 12.10 29.43 -3.58
CA MET A 139 12.96 30.26 -4.41
C MET A 139 13.52 31.39 -3.55
N GLU A 140 14.24 31.04 -2.48
CA GLU A 140 15.30 31.89 -1.91
C GLU A 140 16.07 31.09 -0.86
N ASP A 141 17.20 30.52 -1.30
CA ASP A 141 18.54 30.96 -0.91
C ASP A 141 19.51 29.79 -0.77
N LEU A 142 20.46 29.75 -1.69
CA LEU A 142 21.64 28.92 -1.66
C LEU A 142 22.68 29.67 -0.84
N SER A 143 22.79 29.38 0.45
CA SER A 143 23.99 29.75 1.21
C SER A 143 24.41 28.65 2.19
N ILE A 144 25.69 28.33 2.10
CA ILE A 144 26.42 27.33 2.87
C ILE A 144 26.65 27.87 4.29
N ALA A 145 26.30 27.10 5.32
CA ALA A 145 27.17 26.80 6.49
C ALA A 145 26.42 26.00 7.57
N GLY A 146 27.09 24.96 8.09
CA GLY A 146 27.10 24.60 9.51
C GLY A 146 25.89 23.87 10.09
N ASP A 147 26.11 22.58 10.33
CA ASP A 147 25.71 21.81 11.52
C ASP A 147 24.34 22.11 12.14
N ASP A 148 23.37 21.23 11.90
CA ASP A 148 22.47 20.82 12.98
C ASP A 148 22.01 19.37 12.83
N GLU A 149 22.23 18.60 13.89
CA GLU A 149 21.91 17.20 14.02
C GLU A 149 20.41 17.04 14.27
N SER A 150 19.62 16.93 13.20
CA SER A 150 18.21 16.58 13.36
C SER A 150 18.05 15.07 13.56
N THR A 151 18.05 14.64 14.82
CA THR A 151 17.51 13.33 15.20
C THR A 151 16.00 13.35 14.97
N MET A 152 15.56 13.08 13.75
CA MET A 152 14.15 12.90 13.45
C MET A 152 13.71 11.51 13.95
N ALA A 153 13.33 11.45 15.22
CA ALA A 153 12.50 10.38 15.73
C ALA A 153 11.28 10.28 14.82
N SER A 154 11.09 9.11 14.22
CA SER A 154 9.85 8.76 13.55
C SER A 154 8.75 8.73 14.60
N GLU A 155 8.12 9.87 14.85
CA GLU A 155 6.92 9.90 15.66
C GLU A 155 5.80 9.33 14.78
N PHE A 156 5.64 8.01 14.94
CA PHE A 156 4.44 7.31 14.55
C PHE A 156 3.27 7.99 15.26
N VAL A 157 2.52 8.83 14.55
CA VAL A 157 1.13 9.08 14.94
C VAL A 157 0.40 7.78 14.64
N ALA A 158 0.39 6.90 15.65
CA ALA A 158 -0.58 5.82 15.69
C ALA A 158 -1.95 6.48 15.59
N LEU A 159 -2.75 6.03 14.62
CA LEU A 159 -4.20 6.26 14.64
C LEU A 159 -4.68 6.01 16.08
N PRO A 160 -5.58 6.84 16.63
CA PRO A 160 -6.07 6.64 17.99
C PRO A 160 -6.41 5.17 18.16
N ALA A 161 -5.69 4.53 19.09
CA ALA A 161 -5.77 3.10 19.35
C ALA A 161 -7.14 2.81 19.99
N GLY A 162 -8.21 2.91 19.21
CA GLY A 162 -9.48 2.33 19.55
C GLY A 162 -9.35 0.82 19.38
N ASP A 163 -9.26 0.11 20.51
CA ASP A 163 -9.52 -1.33 20.64
C ASP A 163 -8.52 -2.32 20.02
N ARG A 164 -7.29 -1.90 19.68
CA ARG A 164 -6.21 -2.88 19.36
C ARG A 164 -5.80 -3.61 20.63
N THR A 165 -5.80 -4.94 20.57
CA THR A 165 -5.39 -5.81 21.68
C THR A 165 -4.13 -6.59 21.32
N GLU A 166 -3.40 -7.11 22.32
CA GLU A 166 -2.23 -7.98 22.06
C GLU A 166 -2.61 -9.22 21.21
N ALA A 167 -3.86 -9.68 21.31
CA ALA A 167 -4.39 -10.78 20.54
C ALA A 167 -4.41 -10.53 19.02
N ASP A 168 -4.28 -9.27 18.59
CA ASP A 168 -4.29 -8.88 17.18
C ASP A 168 -2.90 -8.98 16.53
N GLY A 169 -1.86 -9.16 17.36
CA GLY A 169 -0.49 -9.22 16.90
C GLY A 169 -0.04 -7.91 16.22
N PRO A 170 1.03 -7.96 15.40
CA PRO A 170 1.63 -6.76 14.85
C PRO A 170 0.76 -6.08 13.76
N LEU A 171 -0.19 -6.80 13.18
CA LEU A 171 -0.90 -6.38 11.96
C LEU A 171 -2.40 -6.60 12.10
N VAL A 172 -3.17 -5.56 11.79
CA VAL A 172 -4.60 -5.60 11.54
C VAL A 172 -4.83 -5.03 10.15
N GLU A 173 -5.54 -5.75 9.29
CA GLU A 173 -5.68 -5.40 7.88
C GLU A 173 -6.99 -5.92 7.28
N ALA A 174 -7.15 -5.69 5.97
CA ALA A 174 -8.29 -6.14 5.16
C ALA A 174 -9.66 -5.80 5.79
N PRO A 175 -9.94 -4.52 6.11
CA PRO A 175 -11.24 -4.12 6.61
C PRO A 175 -12.30 -4.29 5.51
N ASP A 176 -13.40 -4.92 5.87
CA ASP A 176 -14.61 -5.02 5.05
C ASP A 176 -15.82 -4.68 5.91
N ILE A 177 -16.54 -3.62 5.55
CA ILE A 177 -17.74 -3.18 6.27
C ILE A 177 -18.98 -3.48 5.43
N VAL A 178 -19.94 -4.16 6.02
CA VAL A 178 -21.23 -4.46 5.41
C VAL A 178 -22.38 -3.99 6.29
N ARG A 179 -23.41 -3.43 5.67
CA ARG A 179 -24.69 -3.14 6.32
C ARG A 179 -25.65 -4.29 6.04
N LEU A 180 -26.19 -4.89 7.09
CA LEU A 180 -27.21 -5.94 7.02
C LEU A 180 -28.60 -5.34 6.78
N GLU A 181 -29.56 -6.19 6.41
CA GLU A 181 -30.96 -5.77 6.15
C GLU A 181 -31.63 -5.13 7.37
N ASP A 182 -31.28 -5.53 8.58
CA ASP A 182 -31.79 -4.98 9.84
C ASP A 182 -31.13 -3.63 10.22
N GLY A 183 -30.27 -3.09 9.36
CA GLY A 183 -29.55 -1.84 9.55
C GLY A 183 -28.29 -1.94 10.42
N THR A 184 -27.93 -3.14 10.89
CA THR A 184 -26.69 -3.38 11.64
C THR A 184 -25.49 -3.32 10.71
N TYR A 185 -24.39 -2.71 11.16
CA TYR A 185 -23.10 -2.69 10.47
C TYR A 185 -22.18 -3.74 11.08
N VAL A 186 -21.53 -4.53 10.22
CA VAL A 186 -20.47 -5.47 10.64
C VAL A 186 -19.20 -5.12 9.92
N LEU A 187 -18.14 -4.88 10.68
CA LEU A 187 -16.78 -4.68 10.20
C LEU A 187 -15.99 -5.97 10.39
N PHE A 188 -15.73 -6.69 9.31
CA PHE A 188 -14.76 -7.77 9.26
C PHE A 188 -13.36 -7.21 9.09
N PHE A 189 -12.38 -7.85 9.71
CA PHE A 189 -10.97 -7.53 9.54
C PHE A 189 -10.12 -8.75 9.87
N SER A 190 -8.88 -8.75 9.42
CA SER A 190 -7.92 -9.81 9.75
C SER A 190 -6.86 -9.33 10.71
N SER A 191 -6.37 -10.24 11.55
CA SER A 191 -5.27 -10.00 12.50
C SER A 191 -4.12 -10.95 12.23
N TRP A 192 -2.90 -10.54 12.60
CA TRP A 192 -1.62 -11.18 12.27
C TRP A 192 -1.21 -11.07 10.80
N CYS A 193 -0.02 -11.58 10.45
CA CYS A 193 0.45 -11.66 9.07
C CYS A 193 -0.12 -12.92 8.40
N TYR A 194 -0.56 -12.82 7.14
CA TYR A 194 -1.13 -13.94 6.38
C TYR A 194 -0.20 -15.16 6.25
N ALA A 195 1.12 -14.96 6.37
CA ALA A 195 2.12 -16.02 6.32
C ALA A 195 2.21 -16.83 7.63
N SER A 196 1.53 -16.40 8.70
CA SER A 196 1.50 -17.06 9.99
C SER A 196 0.24 -17.90 10.16
N ASP A 197 0.37 -19.01 10.88
CA ASP A 197 -0.75 -19.85 11.32
C ASP A 197 -1.68 -19.14 12.32
N LYS A 198 -1.31 -17.94 12.79
CA LYS A 198 -2.13 -17.07 13.63
C LYS A 198 -3.08 -16.15 12.86
N TYR A 199 -2.95 -16.08 11.53
CA TYR A 199 -3.85 -15.26 10.70
C TYR A 199 -5.29 -15.72 10.86
N ASN A 200 -6.18 -14.76 11.12
CA ASN A 200 -7.58 -15.04 11.44
C ASN A 200 -8.51 -13.96 10.89
N ILE A 201 -9.81 -14.26 10.90
CA ILE A 201 -10.90 -13.31 10.60
C ILE A 201 -11.57 -12.97 11.93
N LYS A 202 -11.63 -11.68 12.24
CA LYS A 202 -12.34 -11.12 13.40
C LYS A 202 -13.37 -10.13 12.89
N TYR A 203 -14.27 -9.74 13.78
CA TYR A 203 -15.35 -8.81 13.45
C TYR A 203 -15.75 -7.95 14.63
N ALA A 204 -16.39 -6.83 14.31
CA ALA A 204 -17.03 -5.95 15.26
C ALA A 204 -18.36 -5.43 14.69
N VAL A 205 -19.31 -5.12 15.57
CA VAL A 205 -20.70 -4.78 15.18
C VAL A 205 -21.06 -3.39 15.68
N SER A 206 -21.79 -2.61 14.88
CA SER A 206 -22.32 -1.30 15.28
C SER A 206 -23.71 -1.03 14.70
N ARG A 207 -24.42 -0.06 15.29
CA ARG A 207 -25.66 0.52 14.74
C ARG A 207 -25.43 1.77 13.89
N ARG A 208 -24.19 2.26 13.80
CA ARG A 208 -23.79 3.43 13.00
C ARG A 208 -22.53 3.11 12.23
N VAL A 209 -22.40 3.65 11.02
CA VAL A 209 -21.24 3.39 10.16
C VAL A 209 -19.94 3.92 10.79
N GLU A 210 -20.01 5.02 11.54
CA GLU A 210 -18.88 5.63 12.26
C GLU A 210 -18.60 4.97 13.63
N GLY A 211 -19.44 4.03 14.07
CA GLY A 211 -19.32 3.38 15.36
C GLY A 211 -20.05 4.06 16.54
N PRO A 212 -19.73 3.72 17.79
CA PRO A 212 -18.67 2.80 18.21
C PRO A 212 -18.96 1.36 17.78
N TYR A 213 -17.91 0.60 17.50
CA TYR A 213 -18.00 -0.82 17.16
C TYR A 213 -17.75 -1.67 18.40
N ILE A 214 -18.61 -2.66 18.65
CA ILE A 214 -18.43 -3.64 19.71
C ILE A 214 -17.70 -4.84 19.11
N ARG A 215 -16.47 -5.05 19.54
CA ARG A 215 -15.58 -6.10 19.05
C ARG A 215 -15.97 -7.46 19.61
N SER A 216 -15.99 -8.49 18.76
CA SER A 216 -16.13 -9.88 19.23
C SER A 216 -14.89 -10.32 20.01
N LEU A 217 -15.10 -11.07 21.10
CA LEU A 217 -14.04 -11.68 21.89
C LEU A 217 -13.36 -12.85 21.16
N ARG A 218 -14.06 -13.52 20.24
CA ARG A 218 -13.56 -14.68 19.51
C ARG A 218 -13.43 -14.36 18.01
N PRO A 219 -12.42 -14.92 17.32
CA PRO A 219 -12.38 -14.92 15.86
C PRO A 219 -13.63 -15.57 15.27
N LEU A 220 -14.02 -15.09 14.09
CA LEU A 220 -15.03 -15.75 13.25
C LEU A 220 -14.45 -17.03 12.64
N LEU A 221 -13.22 -16.96 12.15
CA LEU A 221 -12.45 -18.10 11.64
C LEU A 221 -10.99 -17.98 12.04
N GLN A 222 -10.39 -19.08 12.43
CA GLN A 222 -8.97 -19.22 12.73
C GLN A 222 -8.43 -20.56 12.23
N THR A 223 -7.11 -20.74 12.27
CA THR A 223 -6.48 -22.03 11.95
C THR A 223 -7.06 -23.14 12.82
N GLY A 224 -7.39 -24.26 12.18
CA GLY A 224 -8.03 -25.43 12.81
C GLY A 224 -9.53 -25.51 12.53
N ASP A 225 -10.21 -24.38 12.38
CA ASP A 225 -11.64 -24.36 12.07
C ASP A 225 -11.88 -24.95 10.68
N TYR A 226 -12.74 -25.97 10.58
CA TYR A 226 -13.08 -26.61 9.31
C TYR A 226 -11.86 -27.13 8.50
N GLY A 227 -10.74 -27.43 9.18
CA GLY A 227 -9.48 -27.82 8.52
C GLY A 227 -8.75 -26.68 7.80
N LEU A 228 -9.17 -25.43 8.02
CA LEU A 228 -8.54 -24.24 7.45
C LEU A 228 -7.21 -23.93 8.13
N LYS A 229 -6.30 -23.34 7.36
CA LYS A 229 -5.03 -22.83 7.85
C LYS A 229 -4.85 -21.38 7.44
N SER A 230 -4.60 -20.50 8.40
CA SER A 230 -4.43 -19.05 8.21
C SER A 230 -5.61 -18.38 7.46
N PRO A 231 -6.89 -18.57 7.84
CA PRO A 231 -8.00 -17.90 7.16
C PRO A 231 -7.95 -16.37 7.36
N GLY A 232 -8.24 -15.59 6.31
CA GLY A 232 -8.28 -14.13 6.40
C GLY A 232 -8.52 -13.42 5.08
N GLY A 233 -8.58 -12.08 5.14
CA GLY A 233 -8.95 -11.24 3.99
C GLY A 233 -10.37 -11.52 3.52
N ALA A 234 -11.32 -11.47 4.46
CA ALA A 234 -12.73 -11.73 4.18
C ALA A 234 -13.41 -10.54 3.52
N THR A 235 -14.31 -10.81 2.59
CA THR A 235 -15.17 -9.81 1.94
C THR A 235 -16.59 -10.38 1.85
N SER A 236 -17.54 -9.65 2.43
CA SER A 236 -18.95 -9.98 2.40
C SER A 236 -19.61 -9.49 1.11
N ILE A 237 -20.69 -10.16 0.71
CA ILE A 237 -21.63 -9.58 -0.26
C ILE A 237 -22.44 -8.45 0.38
N ILE A 238 -23.04 -7.60 -0.46
CA ILE A 238 -24.00 -6.56 -0.05
C ILE A 238 -25.16 -7.23 0.71
N ASN A 239 -25.65 -6.58 1.78
CA ASN A 239 -26.67 -7.06 2.71
C ASN A 239 -26.27 -8.27 3.57
N GLY A 240 -25.05 -8.80 3.41
CA GLY A 240 -24.53 -9.91 4.21
C GLY A 240 -25.05 -11.28 3.79
N GLY A 241 -24.83 -12.29 4.65
CA GLY A 241 -25.31 -13.66 4.43
C GLY A 241 -24.31 -14.59 3.73
N GLN A 242 -23.38 -14.03 2.94
CA GLN A 242 -22.30 -14.78 2.30
C GLN A 242 -21.02 -13.95 2.27
N MET A 243 -19.88 -14.62 2.39
CA MET A 243 -18.57 -14.01 2.24
C MET A 243 -17.60 -14.93 1.50
N VAL A 244 -16.57 -14.32 0.92
CA VAL A 244 -15.38 -15.02 0.44
C VAL A 244 -14.18 -14.64 1.28
N PHE A 245 -13.23 -15.54 1.44
CA PHE A 245 -11.99 -15.30 2.17
C PHE A 245 -10.89 -16.22 1.65
N HIS A 246 -9.64 -15.96 2.03
CA HIS A 246 -8.53 -16.80 1.63
C HIS A 246 -8.00 -17.64 2.79
N ALA A 247 -7.59 -18.87 2.52
CA ALA A 247 -6.87 -19.72 3.45
C ALA A 247 -5.77 -20.49 2.71
N ASN A 248 -4.85 -21.10 3.45
CA ASN A 248 -3.78 -21.90 2.85
C ASN A 248 -4.32 -23.25 2.35
N CYS A 249 -3.81 -23.66 1.20
CA CYS A 249 -4.06 -24.94 0.54
C CYS A 249 -2.73 -25.47 -0.04
N ASP A 250 -2.74 -26.68 -0.60
CA ASP A 250 -1.52 -27.31 -1.17
C ASP A 250 -0.84 -26.49 -2.27
N LYS A 251 -1.58 -25.58 -2.92
CA LYS A 251 -1.10 -24.71 -4.00
C LYS A 251 -0.76 -23.29 -3.56
N GLY A 252 -0.75 -23.00 -2.25
CA GLY A 252 -0.50 -21.67 -1.70
C GLY A 252 -1.75 -21.09 -1.05
N ARG A 253 -2.25 -19.94 -1.53
CA ARG A 253 -3.47 -19.30 -1.03
C ARG A 253 -4.64 -19.62 -1.95
N CYS A 254 -5.67 -20.27 -1.40
CA CYS A 254 -6.92 -20.56 -2.10
C CYS A 254 -8.04 -19.65 -1.60
N LEU A 255 -8.98 -19.33 -2.49
CA LEU A 255 -10.21 -18.62 -2.15
C LEU A 255 -11.28 -19.63 -1.71
N TYR A 256 -11.96 -19.32 -0.62
CA TYR A 256 -13.06 -20.08 -0.04
C TYR A 256 -14.29 -19.18 0.05
N ALA A 257 -15.48 -19.79 0.04
CA ALA A 257 -16.74 -19.10 0.24
C ALA A 257 -17.50 -19.76 1.38
N THR A 258 -18.17 -18.98 2.20
CA THR A 258 -19.05 -19.47 3.26
C THR A 258 -20.26 -18.57 3.44
N ARG A 259 -21.28 -19.10 4.10
CA ARG A 259 -22.41 -18.31 4.59
C ARG A 259 -22.13 -17.89 6.02
N TYR A 260 -22.71 -16.77 6.43
CA TYR A 260 -22.69 -16.34 7.81
C TYR A 260 -24.01 -15.67 8.17
N ALA A 261 -24.34 -15.68 9.45
CA ALA A 261 -25.46 -14.93 10.02
C ALA A 261 -24.98 -14.11 11.20
N VAL A 262 -25.72 -13.06 11.55
CA VAL A 262 -25.41 -12.21 12.70
C VAL A 262 -26.62 -12.23 13.62
N LEU A 263 -26.43 -12.76 14.82
CA LEU A 263 -27.46 -12.88 15.84
C LEU A 263 -27.09 -11.97 17.01
N GLY A 264 -27.73 -10.81 17.07
CA GLY A 264 -27.37 -9.77 18.04
C GLY A 264 -25.99 -9.18 17.72
N LEU A 265 -25.00 -9.51 18.55
CA LEU A 265 -23.61 -9.05 18.39
C LEU A 265 -22.68 -10.15 17.85
N ASP A 266 -23.18 -11.37 17.67
CA ASP A 266 -22.37 -12.53 17.30
C ASP A 266 -22.57 -12.87 15.82
N ALA A 267 -21.48 -12.87 15.05
CA ALA A 267 -21.42 -13.44 13.72
C ALA A 267 -21.05 -14.93 13.81
N ILE A 268 -21.77 -15.77 13.07
CA ILE A 268 -21.64 -17.23 13.05
C ILE A 268 -21.57 -17.74 11.61
N ILE A 269 -20.80 -18.81 11.40
CA ILE A 269 -20.66 -19.54 10.13
C ILE A 269 -21.25 -20.93 10.29
#